data_AF-W2Q9R9-F1
#
_entry.id   AF-W2Q9R9-F1
#
_cell.length_a   1.000
_cell.length_b   1.000
_cell.length_c   1.000
_cell.angle_alpha   90.00
_cell.angle_beta   90.00
_cell.angle_gamma   90.00
#
_symmetry.space_group_name_H-M   'P 1'
#
loop_
_entity.id
_entity.type
_entity.pdbx_description
1 polymer ?
#
loop_
_entity_poly.entity_id
_entity_poly.type
_entity_poly.pdbx_seq_one_letter_code
_entity_poly.pdbx_strand_id
1 'polypeptide(L)'
;MLQYTACTDEDLPDEYMVNPDDWTCSCAFSVTRLLPCRHIIYYRKATGCKDLVPESILHPRWLIKNYRKLKQPSVDCDVAEPYEERKVPAVSSTRAKTQNEKFKELLAVGKQIAEVGCDWGTKAHADLMKSNS
;
A
#
# COMPACT_ATOMS: atom_id res chain seq x y z
N MET A 1 -10.95 20.14 28.81
CA MET A 1 -12.03 19.15 28.60
C MET A 1 -12.44 19.26 27.15
N LEU A 2 -12.02 18.34 26.29
CA LEU A 2 -12.46 18.32 24.90
C LEU A 2 -13.64 17.35 24.79
N GLN A 3 -14.83 17.91 24.58
CA GLN A 3 -16.04 17.19 24.25
C GLN A 3 -16.13 17.10 22.74
N TYR A 4 -16.29 15.89 22.21
CA TYR A 4 -16.62 15.67 20.80
C TYR A 4 -18.13 15.51 20.68
N THR A 5 -18.75 16.39 19.90
CA THR A 5 -20.19 16.35 19.59
C THR A 5 -20.52 15.22 18.63
N ALA A 6 -21.71 14.65 18.83
CA ALA A 6 -22.25 13.45 18.20
C ALA A 6 -22.22 13.47 16.66
N CYS A 7 -21.74 12.38 16.08
CA CYS A 7 -21.94 12.02 14.68
C CYS A 7 -22.99 10.88 14.63
N THR A 8 -23.81 10.91 13.60
CA THR A 8 -25.10 10.22 13.50
C THR A 8 -24.94 8.79 12.97
N ASP A 9 -25.38 7.81 13.77
CA ASP A 9 -25.79 6.39 13.53
C ASP A 9 -24.98 5.45 12.57
N GLU A 10 -24.03 5.92 11.78
CA GLU A 10 -23.23 5.14 10.81
C GLU A 10 -21.72 5.14 11.15
N ASP A 11 -21.40 5.32 12.43
CA ASP A 11 -20.03 5.29 12.97
C ASP A 11 -19.77 3.92 13.60
N LEU A 12 -19.51 2.90 12.77
CA LEU A 12 -18.74 1.76 13.25
C LEU A 12 -17.44 2.33 13.81
N PRO A 13 -17.15 2.20 15.12
CA PRO A 13 -15.85 2.59 15.60
C PRO A 13 -14.86 1.74 14.84
N ASP A 14 -13.90 2.36 14.16
CA ASP A 14 -12.68 1.71 13.70
C ASP A 14 -11.97 1.14 14.94
N GLU A 15 -12.51 0.08 15.53
CA GLU A 15 -11.94 -0.60 16.68
C GLU A 15 -10.69 -1.28 16.20
N TYR A 16 -9.57 -0.60 16.39
CA TYR A 16 -8.26 -1.17 16.16
C TYR A 16 -7.90 -2.04 17.37
N MET A 17 -7.52 -3.28 17.09
CA MET A 17 -6.99 -4.19 18.10
C MET A 17 -5.50 -3.89 18.27
N VAL A 18 -5.09 -3.70 19.52
CA VAL A 18 -3.68 -3.63 19.92
C VAL A 18 -3.32 -4.93 20.60
N ASN A 19 -2.29 -5.61 20.10
CA ASN A 19 -1.69 -6.76 20.75
C ASN A 19 -0.47 -6.28 21.56
N PRO A 20 -0.52 -6.30 22.90
CA PRO A 20 0.58 -5.86 23.76
C PRO A 20 1.81 -6.76 23.71
N ASP A 21 1.62 -8.06 23.46
CA ASP A 21 2.69 -9.06 23.49
C ASP A 21 3.64 -8.87 22.30
N ASP A 22 3.04 -8.71 21.11
CA ASP A 22 3.78 -8.52 19.85
C ASP A 22 4.00 -7.04 19.48
N TRP A 23 3.46 -6.11 20.27
CA TRP A 23 3.44 -4.67 19.97
C TRP A 23 2.85 -4.32 18.60
N THR A 24 1.88 -5.12 18.15
CA THR A 24 1.23 -4.97 16.84
C THR A 24 -0.15 -4.35 16.96
N CYS A 25 -0.59 -3.67 15.90
CA CYS A 25 -1.92 -3.07 15.84
C CYS A 25 -2.59 -3.37 14.49
N SER A 26 -3.91 -3.60 14.48
CA SER A 26 -4.66 -3.82 13.23
C SER A 26 -4.92 -2.55 12.43
N CYS A 27 -4.54 -1.37 12.94
CA CYS A 27 -4.75 -0.12 12.21
C CYS A 27 -3.96 -0.07 10.89
N ALA A 28 -4.50 0.64 9.90
CA ALA A 28 -3.92 0.76 8.56
C ALA A 28 -2.44 1.18 8.57
N PHE A 29 -2.03 2.04 9.51
CA PHE A 29 -0.64 2.45 9.62
C PHE A 29 0.28 1.29 9.99
N SER A 30 -0.09 0.50 11.00
CA SER A 30 0.71 -0.64 11.46
C SER A 30 0.82 -1.70 10.36
N VAL A 31 -0.30 -2.01 9.70
CA VAL A 31 -0.34 -3.00 8.61
C VAL A 31 0.48 -2.56 7.38
N THR A 32 0.39 -1.30 6.96
CA THR A 32 1.05 -0.82 5.74
C THR A 32 2.51 -0.44 5.97
N ARG A 33 2.80 0.23 7.10
CA ARG A 33 4.15 0.71 7.40
C ARG A 33 4.97 -0.31 8.15
N LEU A 34 4.38 -1.26 8.89
CA LEU A 34 5.12 -2.21 9.73
C LEU A 34 6.02 -1.49 10.73
N LEU A 35 5.48 -0.42 11.32
CA LEU A 35 6.11 0.42 12.33
C LEU A 35 5.12 0.65 13.47
N PRO A 36 5.61 0.90 14.70
CA PRO A 36 4.76 1.28 15.83
C PRO A 36 3.86 2.46 15.46
N CYS A 37 2.55 2.22 15.46
CA CYS A 37 1.57 3.26 15.17
C CYS A 37 1.33 4.15 16.40
N ARG A 38 0.56 5.23 16.22
CA ARG A 38 0.16 6.12 17.33
C ARG A 38 -0.52 5.37 18.48
N HIS A 39 -1.26 4.29 18.21
CA HIS A 39 -1.96 3.52 19.23
C HIS A 39 -0.97 2.73 20.09
N ILE A 40 0.03 2.08 19.49
CA ILE A 40 1.11 1.40 20.21
C ILE A 40 1.93 2.38 21.04
N ILE A 41 2.28 3.54 20.47
CA ILE A 41 3.04 4.58 21.18
C ILE A 41 2.24 5.11 22.37
N TYR A 42 0.94 5.35 22.19
CA TYR A 42 0.05 5.79 23.27
C TYR A 42 -0.09 4.72 24.35
N TYR A 43 -0.32 3.46 23.97
CA TYR A 43 -0.43 2.34 24.89
C TYR A 43 0.84 2.20 25.74
N ARG A 44 2.04 2.25 25.13
CA ARG A 44 3.33 2.23 25.86
C ARG A 44 3.46 3.38 26.87
N LYS A 45 3.02 4.58 26.47
CA LYS A 45 3.03 5.74 27.36
C LYS A 45 2.06 5.56 28.53
N ALA A 46 0.86 5.02 28.27
CA ALA A 46 -0.17 4.81 29.28
C ALA A 46 0.19 3.68 30.26
N THR A 47 0.86 2.62 29.80
CA THR A 47 1.33 1.51 30.64
C THR A 47 2.65 1.80 31.38
N GLY A 48 3.21 3.00 31.22
CA GLY A 48 4.44 3.42 31.91
C GLY A 48 5.70 2.72 31.40
N CYS A 49 5.69 2.24 30.16
CA CYS A 49 6.84 1.60 29.53
C CYS A 49 7.91 2.66 29.24
N LYS A 50 9.01 2.65 30.03
CA LYS A 50 10.11 3.63 29.92
C LYS A 50 11.17 3.24 28.90
N ASP A 51 11.16 1.99 28.47
CA ASP A 51 12.17 1.48 27.55
C ASP A 51 11.94 2.00 26.14
N LEU A 52 13.05 2.26 25.46
CA LEU A 52 13.03 2.53 24.03
C LEU A 52 12.35 1.37 23.30
N VAL A 53 11.67 1.70 22.20
CA VAL A 53 11.07 0.73 21.27
C VAL A 53 12.16 -0.29 20.88
N PRO A 54 12.03 -1.58 21.27
CA PRO A 54 13.05 -2.58 20.96
C PRO A 54 13.28 -2.72 19.45
N GLU A 55 14.50 -3.06 19.03
CA GLU A 55 14.78 -3.28 17.61
C GLU A 55 13.98 -4.47 17.05
N SER A 56 13.66 -5.46 17.89
CA SER A 56 12.88 -6.65 17.51
C SER A 56 11.48 -6.36 17.01
N ILE A 57 10.87 -5.24 17.42
CA ILE A 57 9.52 -4.83 16.99
C ILE A 57 9.55 -3.95 15.73
N LEU A 58 10.74 -3.52 15.30
CA LEU A 58 10.90 -2.77 14.06
C LEU A 58 11.12 -3.74 12.91
N HIS A 59 10.25 -3.67 11.90
CA HIS A 59 10.39 -4.50 10.72
C HIS A 59 11.77 -4.27 10.05
N PRO A 60 12.51 -5.32 9.65
CA PRO A 60 13.88 -5.21 9.13
C PRO A 60 14.07 -4.16 8.03
N ARG A 61 13.05 -3.94 7.19
CA ARG A 61 13.00 -2.89 6.16
C ARG A 61 13.40 -1.50 6.66
N TRP A 62 13.11 -1.17 7.92
CA TRP A 62 13.36 0.16 8.49
C TRP A 62 14.69 0.27 9.24
N LEU A 63 15.43 -0.83 9.38
CA LEU A 63 16.71 -0.82 10.06
C LEU A 63 17.78 -0.24 9.12
N ILE A 64 18.51 0.76 9.58
CA ILE A 64 19.56 1.46 8.79
C ILE A 64 20.59 0.48 8.22
N LYS A 65 20.91 -0.58 8.97
CA LYS A 65 21.82 -1.66 8.52
C LYS A 65 21.32 -2.37 7.26
N ASN A 66 20.01 -2.51 7.08
CA ASN A 66 19.41 -3.12 5.89
C ASN A 66 19.24 -2.10 4.76
N TYR A 67 19.03 -0.83 5.09
CA TYR A 67 19.05 0.24 4.09
C TYR A 67 20.41 0.35 3.38
N ARG A 68 21.53 0.18 4.11
CA ARG A 68 22.87 0.13 3.50
C ARG A 68 23.08 -1.10 2.61
N LYS A 69 22.46 -2.23 2.96
CA LYS A 69 22.45 -3.43 2.12
C LYS A 69 21.63 -3.24 0.85
N LEU A 70 20.60 -2.40 0.82
CA LEU A 70 19.91 -2.05 -0.43
C LEU A 70 20.79 -1.25 -1.41
N LYS A 71 21.85 -0.58 -0.92
CA LYS A 71 22.87 0.06 -1.78
C LYS A 71 23.93 -0.92 -2.30
N GLN A 72 23.97 -2.15 -1.81
CA GLN A 72 24.87 -3.20 -2.28
C GLN A 72 24.02 -4.29 -2.94
N PRO A 73 24.26 -4.66 -4.21
CA PRO A 73 23.33 -5.48 -4.99
C PRO A 73 23.34 -6.97 -4.63
N SER A 74 23.39 -7.34 -3.35
CA SER A 74 23.40 -8.74 -2.95
C SER A 74 22.86 -8.94 -1.54
N VAL A 75 21.55 -9.18 -1.42
CA VAL A 75 20.99 -10.23 -0.55
C VAL A 75 19.62 -10.60 -1.12
N ASP A 76 19.42 -11.90 -1.36
CA ASP A 76 18.15 -12.54 -1.72
C ASP A 76 17.03 -12.12 -0.76
N CYS A 77 16.27 -11.12 -1.16
CA CYS A 77 14.92 -10.88 -0.67
C CYS A 77 14.09 -10.71 -1.93
N ASP A 78 12.96 -11.42 -2.03
CA ASP A 78 11.92 -11.23 -3.05
C ASP A 78 11.27 -9.83 -2.91
N VAL A 79 12.10 -8.79 -2.92
CA VAL A 79 11.67 -7.40 -3.03
C VAL A 79 11.46 -7.21 -4.52
N ALA A 80 10.18 -7.08 -4.89
CA ALA A 80 9.77 -6.58 -6.20
C ALA A 80 10.73 -5.47 -6.61
N GLU A 81 11.34 -5.65 -7.79
CA GLU A 81 12.30 -4.79 -8.47
C GLU A 81 12.45 -3.40 -7.82
N PRO A 82 13.66 -3.04 -7.35
CA PRO A 82 13.92 -1.71 -6.79
C PRO A 82 13.30 -0.63 -7.66
N TYR A 83 12.60 0.32 -7.04
CA TYR A 83 12.04 1.46 -7.76
C TYR A 83 13.18 2.22 -8.45
N GLU A 84 13.28 2.05 -9.76
CA GLU A 84 14.11 2.89 -10.61
C GLU A 84 13.24 3.99 -11.20
N GLU A 85 13.68 5.24 -11.07
CA GLU A 85 13.17 6.34 -11.89
C GLU A 85 13.55 6.06 -13.34
N ARG A 86 12.72 5.27 -14.02
CA ARG A 86 12.83 5.08 -15.46
C ARG A 86 12.64 6.45 -16.09
N LYS A 87 13.72 7.03 -16.61
CA LYS A 87 13.63 8.21 -17.47
C LYS A 87 12.72 7.84 -18.63
N VAL A 88 11.50 8.38 -18.64
CA VAL A 88 10.62 8.30 -19.80
C VAL A 88 11.41 8.96 -20.93
N PRO A 89 11.74 8.25 -22.02
CA PRO A 89 12.38 8.88 -23.16
C PRO A 89 11.53 10.07 -23.56
N ALA A 90 12.13 11.26 -23.58
CA ALA A 90 11.46 12.41 -24.16
C ALA A 90 11.08 12.01 -25.58
N VAL A 91 9.78 11.87 -25.84
CA VAL A 91 9.28 11.55 -27.18
C VAL A 91 9.66 12.75 -28.05
N SER A 92 10.75 12.63 -28.80
CA SER A 92 11.37 13.71 -29.58
C SER A 92 10.57 14.06 -30.84
N SER A 93 9.25 13.88 -30.81
CA SER A 93 8.39 14.31 -31.91
C SER A 93 8.21 15.82 -31.82
N THR A 94 8.94 16.55 -32.65
CA THR A 94 8.77 17.99 -32.88
C THR A 94 7.41 18.33 -33.50
N ARG A 95 6.71 17.33 -34.06
CA ARG A 95 5.39 17.48 -34.65
C ARG A 95 4.30 17.23 -33.60
N ALA A 96 3.43 18.21 -33.42
CA ALA A 96 2.19 18.04 -32.67
C ALA A 96 1.29 17.02 -33.39
N LYS A 97 0.87 15.97 -32.68
CA LYS A 97 -0.11 15.00 -33.18
C LYS A 97 -1.44 15.69 -33.45
N THR A 98 -2.07 15.35 -34.57
CA THR A 98 -3.43 15.78 -34.86
C THR A 98 -4.42 15.15 -33.89
N GLN A 99 -5.63 15.73 -33.76
CA GLN A 99 -6.66 15.19 -32.87
C GLN A 99 -7.04 13.74 -33.23
N ASN A 100 -7.10 13.41 -34.52
CA ASN A 100 -7.39 12.04 -34.99
C ASN A 100 -6.28 11.05 -34.64
N GLU A 101 -5.02 11.45 -34.70
CA GLU A 101 -3.90 10.58 -34.30
C GLU A 101 -3.94 10.29 -32.80
N LYS A 102 -4.16 11.33 -31.98
CA LYS A 102 -4.36 11.17 -30.53
C LYS A 102 -5.55 10.27 -30.21
N PHE A 103 -6.67 10.45 -30.91
CA PHE A 103 -7.87 9.64 -30.73
C PHE A 103 -7.62 8.17 -31.06
N LYS A 104 -6.96 7.85 -32.18
CA LYS A 104 -6.65 6.46 -32.56
C LYS A 104 -5.75 5.77 -31.54
N GLU A 105 -4.73 6.46 -31.03
CA GLU A 105 -3.84 5.91 -30.01
C GLU A 105 -4.57 5.63 -28.69
N LEU A 106 -5.34 6.60 -28.20
CA LEU A 106 -6.10 6.43 -26.96
C LEU A 106 -7.20 5.39 -27.11
N LEU A 107 -7.86 5.33 -28.27
CA LEU A 107 -8.87 4.32 -28.55
C LEU A 107 -8.29 2.91 -28.56
N ALA A 108 -7.07 2.71 -29.09
CA ALA A 108 -6.41 1.42 -29.08
C ALA A 108 -6.17 0.91 -27.64
N VAL A 109 -5.71 1.79 -26.74
CA VAL A 109 -5.51 1.46 -25.32
C VAL A 109 -6.85 1.24 -24.61
N GLY A 110 -7.81 2.17 -24.79
CA GLY A 110 -9.12 2.10 -24.15
C GLY A 110 -9.92 0.86 -24.56
N LYS A 111 -9.77 0.41 -25.81
CA LYS A 111 -10.42 -0.82 -26.30
C LYS A 111 -9.93 -2.05 -25.54
N GLN A 112 -8.63 -2.20 -25.32
CA GLN A 112 -8.08 -3.35 -24.58
C GLN A 112 -8.59 -3.38 -23.13
N ILE A 113 -8.67 -2.22 -22.48
CA ILE A 113 -9.21 -2.11 -21.12
C ILE A 113 -10.69 -2.52 -21.10
N ALA A 114 -11.46 -2.05 -22.08
CA ALA A 114 -12.88 -2.39 -22.20
C ALA A 114 -13.08 -3.90 -22.43
N GLU A 115 -12.27 -4.52 -23.28
CA GLU A 115 -12.33 -5.98 -23.55
C GLU A 115 -12.06 -6.79 -22.27
N VAL A 116 -10.98 -6.50 -21.55
CA VAL A 116 -10.66 -7.17 -20.27
C VAL A 116 -11.77 -6.97 -19.24
N GLY A 117 -12.30 -5.74 -19.13
CA GLY A 117 -13.40 -5.44 -18.22
C GLY A 117 -14.68 -6.20 -18.56
N CYS A 118 -15.00 -6.36 -19.86
CA CYS A 118 -16.11 -7.18 -20.32
C CYS A 118 -15.91 -8.66 -19.97
N ASP A 119 -14.70 -9.20 -20.18
CA ASP A 119 -14.38 -10.59 -19.88
C ASP A 119 -14.55 -10.90 -18.38
N TRP A 120 -14.12 -9.99 -17.51
CA TRP A 120 -14.28 -10.11 -16.05
C TRP A 120 -15.72 -9.94 -15.57
N GLY A 121 -16.56 -9.23 -16.33
CA GLY A 121 -17.99 -9.07 -16.08
C GLY A 121 -18.86 -10.22 -16.57
N THR A 122 -18.29 -11.21 -17.26
CA THR A 122 -19.06 -12.35 -17.77
C THR A 122 -19.42 -13.37 -16.68
N LYS A 123 -20.54 -14.09 -16.89
CA LYS A 123 -20.94 -15.21 -16.01
C LYS A 123 -19.84 -16.28 -15.88
N ALA A 124 -19.07 -16.51 -16.94
CA ALA A 124 -17.96 -17.46 -16.95
C ALA A 124 -16.87 -17.10 -15.92
N HIS A 125 -16.51 -15.82 -15.80
CA HIS A 125 -15.56 -15.37 -14.79
C HIS A 125 -16.14 -15.50 -13.37
N ALA A 126 -17.42 -15.18 -13.17
CA ALA A 126 -18.10 -15.34 -11.89
C ALA A 126 -18.21 -16.80 -11.44
N ASP A 127 -18.40 -17.74 -12.37
CA ASP A 127 -18.50 -19.17 -12.08
C ASP A 127 -17.12 -19.78 -11.74
N LEU A 128 -16.04 -19.33 -12.41
CA LEU A 128 -14.66 -19.69 -12.05
C LEU A 128 -14.25 -19.24 -10.65
N MET A 129 -14.72 -18.06 -10.22
CA MET A 129 -14.45 -17.55 -8.86
C MET A 129 -15.19 -18.35 -7.80
N LYS A 130 -16.38 -18.89 -8.11
CA LYS A 130 -17.16 -19.75 -7.20
C LYS A 130 -16.61 -21.16 -7.09
N SER A 131 -16.00 -21.71 -8.14
CA SER A 131 -15.41 -23.06 -8.11
C SER A 131 -14.09 -23.13 -7.33
N ASN A 132 -13.47 -21.99 -7.05
CA ASN A 132 -12.20 -21.87 -6.33
C ASN A 132 -12.37 -21.39 -4.87
N SER A 133 -13.60 -21.32 -4.35
CA SER A 133 -13.93 -21.09 -2.92
C SER A 133 -14.50 -22.35 -2.30
#